data_AF-A0A192H4V9-F1
#
_entry.id   AF-A0A192H4V9-F1
#
_cell.length_a   1.000
_cell.length_b   1.000
_cell.length_c   1.000
_cell.angle_alpha   90.00
_cell.angle_beta   90.00
_cell.angle_gamma   90.00
#
_symmetry.space_group_name_H-M   'P 1'
#
loop_
_entity.id
_entity.type
_entity.pdbx_description
1 polymer ?
#
loop_
_entity_poly.entity_id
_entity_poly.type
_entity_poly.pdbx_seq_one_letter_code
_entity_poly.pdbx_strand_id
1 'polypeptide(L)'
;MKKKITAGLALMLVLVLAGCSNLKLTTTKTTYKPSGMTAVVKGTASSGADLTYQIGKKTSKVKNNHGDYVFTVPASNVQQTVKVKAKSAGKTVTKKVQIKKVKPLGSYAMLTMKYSAILQQMHLTAKALPETVKPGIHDLIKTDSYTIRGNIQNDQLIGATFIIPTKALKQKSAQQEFGTAFSVFSSTVGADGEKVFKEFNKQTKNQSKGQTTVKEISSNGVHYNIGFSTTTLYMYITK
;
A
#
# COMPACT_ATOMS: atom_id res chain seq x y z
N MET A 1 -19.42 82.69 28.78
CA MET A 1 -19.83 82.64 27.35
C MET A 1 -18.97 81.60 26.61
N LYS A 2 -19.63 80.64 25.95
CA LYS A 2 -19.24 79.87 24.75
C LYS A 2 -17.74 79.55 24.52
N LYS A 3 -17.37 78.26 24.52
CA LYS A 3 -17.10 77.49 23.28
C LYS A 3 -16.76 76.03 23.60
N LYS A 4 -17.38 75.16 22.80
CA LYS A 4 -17.19 73.71 22.72
C LYS A 4 -15.87 73.41 22.00
N ILE A 5 -15.12 72.39 22.44
CA ILE A 5 -14.28 71.61 21.53
C ILE A 5 -14.52 70.13 21.83
N THR A 6 -15.08 69.51 20.81
CA THR A 6 -15.44 68.11 20.61
C THR A 6 -14.26 67.33 20.01
N ALA A 7 -14.31 66.01 20.25
CA ALA A 7 -13.89 64.93 19.36
C ALA A 7 -12.40 64.52 19.33
N GLY A 8 -12.19 63.22 19.58
CA GLY A 8 -10.93 62.55 19.31
C GLY A 8 -10.79 61.11 19.83
N LEU A 9 -11.87 60.39 20.18
CA LEU A 9 -11.76 58.95 20.44
C LEU A 9 -11.93 58.19 19.12
N ALA A 10 -10.82 57.96 18.44
CA ALA A 10 -10.76 56.96 17.37
C ALA A 10 -10.94 55.58 18.02
N LEU A 11 -12.19 55.10 18.06
CA LEU A 11 -12.47 53.69 18.28
C LEU A 11 -11.89 52.96 17.05
N MET A 12 -10.66 52.49 17.19
CA MET A 12 -10.03 51.60 16.23
C MET A 12 -10.85 50.31 16.25
N LEU A 13 -11.82 50.23 15.34
CA LEU A 13 -12.58 49.03 15.07
C LEU A 13 -11.58 48.00 14.56
N VAL A 14 -11.05 47.18 15.46
CA VAL A 14 -10.30 45.98 15.09
C VAL A 14 -11.32 45.08 14.40
N LEU A 15 -11.40 45.22 13.08
CA LEU A 15 -11.94 44.21 12.19
C LEU A 15 -11.14 42.95 12.49
N VAL A 16 -11.64 42.16 13.42
CA VAL A 16 -11.29 40.75 13.50
C VAL A 16 -11.80 40.19 12.18
N LEU A 17 -10.94 40.18 11.16
CA LEU A 17 -11.03 39.26 10.05
C LEU A 17 -10.94 37.87 10.70
N ALA A 18 -12.06 37.43 11.28
CA ALA A 18 -12.39 36.03 11.32
C ALA A 18 -12.52 35.66 9.86
N GLY A 19 -11.37 35.45 9.21
CA GLY A 19 -11.28 34.71 7.98
C GLY A 19 -11.91 33.37 8.31
N CYS A 20 -13.21 33.27 8.04
CA CYS A 20 -13.95 32.03 7.93
C CYS A 20 -13.36 31.32 6.72
N SER A 21 -12.10 30.90 6.82
CA SER A 21 -11.56 29.89 5.94
C SER A 21 -12.44 28.67 6.22
N ASN A 22 -13.34 28.41 5.28
CA ASN A 22 -14.17 27.22 5.34
C ASN A 22 -13.20 26.04 5.33
N LEU A 23 -13.11 25.32 6.44
CA LEU A 23 -12.26 24.15 6.56
C LEU A 23 -12.71 23.13 5.51
N LYS A 24 -11.89 22.91 4.50
CA LYS A 24 -12.20 22.00 3.38
C LYS A 24 -11.56 20.65 3.64
N LEU A 25 -12.27 19.60 3.26
CA LEU A 25 -11.75 18.24 3.19
C LEU A 25 -12.47 17.48 2.07
N THR A 26 -11.72 17.00 1.10
CA THR A 26 -12.21 16.22 -0.03
C THR A 26 -11.44 14.90 -0.14
N THR A 27 -12.01 13.94 -0.85
CA THR A 27 -11.33 12.73 -1.30
C THR A 27 -11.60 12.57 -2.78
N THR A 28 -10.62 12.08 -3.55
CA THR A 28 -10.77 11.92 -5.02
C THR A 28 -11.83 10.89 -5.39
N LYS A 29 -12.13 9.95 -4.49
CA LYS A 29 -13.18 8.94 -4.63
C LYS A 29 -13.86 8.72 -3.28
N THR A 30 -15.07 8.17 -3.31
CA THR A 30 -15.77 7.68 -2.12
C THR A 30 -15.47 6.21 -1.84
N THR A 31 -15.10 5.46 -2.88
CA THR A 31 -14.73 4.04 -2.81
C THR A 31 -13.42 3.79 -3.54
N TYR A 32 -12.49 3.10 -2.88
CA TYR A 32 -11.18 2.75 -3.40
C TYR A 32 -11.05 1.22 -3.49
N LYS A 33 -10.45 0.72 -4.58
CA LYS A 33 -10.02 -0.67 -4.71
C LYS A 33 -8.53 -0.75 -4.38
N PRO A 34 -8.08 -1.68 -3.52
CA PRO A 34 -6.65 -1.91 -3.33
C PRO A 34 -5.94 -2.28 -4.63
N SER A 35 -4.68 -1.89 -4.73
CA SER A 35 -3.73 -2.28 -5.78
C SER A 35 -2.50 -2.87 -5.10
N GLY A 36 -2.22 -4.15 -5.33
CA GLY A 36 -1.24 -4.89 -4.53
C GLY A 36 -1.67 -4.98 -3.07
N MET A 37 -0.76 -4.64 -2.13
CA MET A 37 -1.02 -4.80 -0.68
C MET A 37 -1.81 -3.65 -0.04
N THR A 38 -2.08 -2.54 -0.75
CA THR A 38 -2.71 -1.35 -0.16
C THR A 38 -3.69 -0.65 -1.11
N ALA A 39 -4.62 0.12 -0.56
CA ALA A 39 -5.37 1.14 -1.30
C ALA A 39 -4.75 2.53 -1.05
N VAL A 40 -4.56 3.30 -2.12
CA VAL A 40 -4.03 4.67 -2.04
C VAL A 40 -5.19 5.65 -1.98
N VAL A 41 -5.38 6.31 -0.83
CA VAL A 41 -6.37 7.36 -0.65
C VAL A 41 -5.70 8.71 -0.87
N LYS A 42 -6.32 9.54 -1.72
CA LYS A 42 -5.83 10.88 -2.07
C LYS A 42 -6.96 11.90 -1.95
N GLY A 43 -6.63 13.14 -1.65
CA GLY A 43 -7.59 14.24 -1.62
C GLY A 43 -6.93 15.56 -1.30
N THR A 44 -7.78 16.57 -1.09
CA THR A 44 -7.35 17.91 -0.69
C THR A 44 -7.96 18.31 0.64
N ALA A 45 -7.27 19.17 1.38
CA ALA A 45 -7.74 19.81 2.59
C ALA A 45 -7.29 21.27 2.64
N SER A 46 -7.80 22.06 3.59
CA SER A 46 -7.24 23.39 3.84
C SER A 46 -5.74 23.29 4.15
N SER A 47 -4.94 24.17 3.56
CA SER A 47 -3.49 24.23 3.84
C SER A 47 -3.25 24.46 5.33
N GLY A 48 -2.29 23.76 5.91
CA GLY A 48 -1.97 23.83 7.34
C GLY A 48 -2.97 23.13 8.27
N ALA A 49 -4.04 22.51 7.77
CA ALA A 49 -4.92 21.70 8.60
C ALA A 49 -4.23 20.42 9.10
N ASP A 50 -4.48 20.06 10.35
CA ASP A 50 -4.06 18.79 10.94
C ASP A 50 -4.91 17.66 10.36
N LEU A 51 -4.26 16.71 9.69
CA LEU A 51 -4.92 15.57 9.05
C LEU A 51 -4.67 14.27 9.80
N THR A 52 -5.75 13.52 10.00
CA THR A 52 -5.68 12.14 10.50
C THR A 52 -6.60 11.24 9.69
N TYR A 53 -6.27 9.95 9.64
CA TYR A 53 -7.21 8.92 9.21
C TYR A 53 -7.37 7.88 10.30
N GLN A 54 -8.54 7.24 10.32
CA GLN A 54 -8.88 6.19 11.28
C GLN A 54 -9.43 4.96 10.55
N ILE A 55 -8.90 3.80 10.90
CA ILE A 55 -9.37 2.48 10.48
C ILE A 55 -9.72 1.70 11.75
N GLY A 56 -10.99 1.31 11.91
CA GLY A 56 -11.46 0.71 13.14
C GLY A 56 -11.17 1.62 14.35
N LYS A 57 -10.39 1.13 15.32
CA LYS A 57 -9.97 1.92 16.50
C LYS A 57 -8.61 2.62 16.34
N LYS A 58 -7.85 2.35 15.27
CA LYS A 58 -6.51 2.90 15.06
C LYS A 58 -6.58 4.22 14.30
N THR A 59 -5.96 5.25 14.85
CA THR A 59 -5.82 6.58 14.23
C THR A 59 -4.37 6.82 13.82
N SER A 60 -4.14 7.51 12.72
CA SER A 60 -2.79 7.82 12.21
C SER A 60 -2.75 9.22 11.61
N LYS A 61 -1.64 9.93 11.79
CA LYS A 61 -1.43 11.26 11.21
C LYS A 61 -1.19 11.15 9.70
N VAL A 62 -1.64 12.15 8.96
CA VAL A 62 -1.40 12.30 7.52
C VAL A 62 -0.65 13.60 7.31
N LYS A 63 0.39 13.57 6.48
CA LYS A 63 1.09 14.80 6.09
C LYS A 63 0.20 15.61 5.15
N ASN A 64 0.02 16.88 5.49
CA ASN A 64 -0.61 17.88 4.62
C ASN A 64 0.49 18.60 3.82
N ASN A 65 0.56 18.34 2.52
CA ASN A 65 1.54 18.96 1.62
C ASN A 65 0.88 20.15 0.92
N HIS A 66 0.79 21.29 1.61
CA HIS A 66 0.21 22.53 1.07
C HIS A 66 -1.24 22.39 0.57
N GLY A 67 -2.03 21.53 1.21
CA GLY A 67 -3.42 21.26 0.87
C GLY A 67 -3.62 19.90 0.22
N ASP A 68 -2.59 19.27 -0.35
CA ASP A 68 -2.67 17.92 -0.88
C ASP A 68 -2.32 16.88 0.17
N TYR A 69 -2.99 15.74 0.13
CA TYR A 69 -2.61 14.61 0.97
C TYR A 69 -2.77 13.26 0.27
N VAL A 70 -1.94 12.32 0.71
CA VAL A 70 -1.99 10.92 0.30
C VAL A 70 -1.62 10.04 1.49
N PHE A 71 -2.34 8.92 1.64
CA PHE A 71 -1.97 7.87 2.57
C PHE A 71 -2.40 6.51 2.03
N THR A 72 -1.81 5.44 2.57
CA THR A 72 -2.13 4.06 2.19
C THR A 72 -2.92 3.36 3.28
N VAL A 73 -3.86 2.53 2.85
CA VAL A 73 -4.66 1.68 3.73
C VAL A 73 -4.35 0.23 3.37
N PRO A 74 -3.89 -0.61 4.32
CA PRO A 74 -3.64 -2.03 4.05
C PRO A 74 -4.90 -2.70 3.51
N ALA A 75 -4.75 -3.46 2.42
CA ALA A 75 -5.84 -4.26 1.86
C ALA A 75 -6.36 -5.26 2.90
N SER A 76 -7.63 -5.66 2.80
CA SER A 76 -8.25 -6.60 3.72
C SER A 76 -9.27 -7.48 3.02
N ASN A 77 -9.52 -8.66 3.60
CA ASN A 77 -10.60 -9.56 3.19
C ASN A 77 -11.99 -9.07 3.62
N VAL A 78 -12.05 -8.02 4.46
CA VAL A 78 -13.29 -7.34 4.84
C VAL A 78 -13.33 -5.93 4.25
N GLN A 79 -14.54 -5.44 3.99
CA GLN A 79 -14.70 -4.05 3.55
C GLN A 79 -14.38 -3.12 4.70
N GLN A 80 -13.53 -2.11 4.46
CA GLN A 80 -13.09 -1.19 5.50
C GLN A 80 -13.69 0.19 5.28
N THR A 81 -14.20 0.80 6.35
CA THR A 81 -14.54 2.24 6.36
C THR A 81 -13.39 3.02 6.97
N VAL A 82 -12.88 4.00 6.23
CA VAL A 82 -11.83 4.92 6.67
C VAL A 82 -12.46 6.27 6.97
N LYS A 83 -12.21 6.81 8.17
CA LYS A 83 -12.62 8.17 8.52
C LYS A 83 -11.42 9.09 8.40
N VAL A 84 -11.44 10.01 7.43
CA VAL A 84 -10.45 11.08 7.28
C VAL A 84 -10.96 12.30 8.03
N LYS A 85 -10.12 12.93 8.84
CA LYS A 85 -10.46 14.11 9.62
C LYS A 85 -9.45 15.22 9.33
N ALA A 86 -9.96 16.43 9.12
CA ALA A 86 -9.19 17.67 9.09
C ALA A 86 -9.58 18.52 10.29
N LYS A 87 -8.60 19.09 10.98
CA LYS A 87 -8.81 20.03 12.08
C LYS A 87 -8.01 21.32 11.83
N SER A 88 -8.65 22.47 12.01
CA SER A 88 -7.99 23.78 11.93
C SER A 88 -8.83 24.80 12.69
N ALA A 89 -8.17 25.68 13.47
CA ALA A 89 -8.82 26.76 14.22
C ALA A 89 -10.08 26.31 15.02
N GLY A 90 -9.96 25.19 15.74
CA GLY A 90 -11.07 24.61 16.54
C GLY A 90 -12.15 23.89 15.74
N LYS A 91 -12.23 24.08 14.41
CA LYS A 91 -13.18 23.38 13.53
C LYS A 91 -12.66 22.00 13.15
N THR A 92 -13.58 21.04 12.99
CA THR A 92 -13.27 19.67 12.53
C THR A 92 -14.21 19.27 11.41
N VAL A 93 -13.66 18.78 10.30
CA VAL A 93 -14.43 18.17 9.20
C VAL A 93 -14.03 16.72 9.04
N THR A 94 -15.01 15.83 8.86
CA THR A 94 -14.79 14.39 8.68
C THR A 94 -15.36 13.92 7.35
N LYS A 95 -14.59 13.13 6.60
CA LYS A 95 -15.05 12.40 5.41
C LYS A 95 -14.88 10.90 5.62
N LYS A 96 -15.85 10.11 5.15
CA LYS A 96 -15.78 8.65 5.15
C LYS A 96 -15.51 8.16 3.73
N VAL A 97 -14.59 7.21 3.59
CA VAL A 97 -14.35 6.47 2.34
C VAL A 97 -14.38 4.97 2.60
N GLN A 98 -14.76 4.21 1.58
CA GLN A 98 -14.83 2.76 1.61
C GLN A 98 -13.63 2.16 0.88
N ILE A 99 -12.98 1.16 1.48
CA ILE A 99 -11.97 0.34 0.83
C ILE A 99 -12.62 -1.01 0.55
N LYS A 100 -12.67 -1.38 -0.73
CA LYS A 100 -13.25 -2.67 -1.15
C LYS A 100 -12.44 -3.82 -0.55
N LYS A 101 -13.15 -4.86 -0.11
CA LYS A 101 -12.53 -6.14 0.25
C LYS A 101 -11.83 -6.77 -0.97
N VAL A 102 -10.78 -7.53 -0.72
CA VAL A 102 -10.09 -8.36 -1.71
C VAL A 102 -10.21 -9.83 -1.34
N LYS A 103 -10.05 -10.73 -2.33
CA LYS A 103 -9.95 -12.15 -2.04
C LYS A 103 -8.55 -12.46 -1.49
N PRO A 104 -8.42 -13.24 -0.41
CA PRO A 104 -7.13 -13.70 0.06
C PRO A 104 -6.52 -14.71 -0.92
N LEU A 105 -5.20 -14.85 -0.90
CA LEU A 105 -4.46 -15.91 -1.59
C LEU A 105 -4.71 -17.29 -0.95
N GLY A 106 -5.05 -17.33 0.35
CA GLY A 106 -5.39 -18.55 1.07
C GLY A 106 -5.20 -18.40 2.58
N SER A 107 -5.50 -19.48 3.33
CA SER A 107 -5.09 -19.59 4.74
C SER A 107 -3.57 -19.63 4.81
N TYR A 108 -2.98 -18.82 5.69
CA TYR A 108 -1.53 -18.73 5.84
C TYR A 108 -0.98 -20.06 6.32
N ALA A 109 -1.59 -20.70 7.34
CA ALA A 109 -1.19 -22.02 7.82
C ALA A 109 -1.20 -23.09 6.72
N MET A 110 -2.23 -23.11 5.86
CA MET A 110 -2.25 -24.06 4.73
C MET A 110 -1.18 -23.76 3.68
N LEU A 111 -0.93 -22.48 3.41
CA LEU A 111 0.08 -22.06 2.43
C LEU A 111 1.49 -22.38 2.93
N THR A 112 1.82 -22.15 4.21
CA THR A 112 3.14 -22.49 4.77
C THR A 112 3.39 -23.99 4.69
N MET A 113 2.40 -24.80 5.06
CA MET A 113 2.49 -26.27 4.98
C MET A 113 2.71 -26.75 3.54
N LYS A 114 1.94 -26.23 2.57
CA LYS A 114 2.12 -26.54 1.14
C LYS A 114 3.48 -26.12 0.61
N TYR A 115 3.93 -24.92 0.97
CA TYR A 115 5.22 -24.39 0.54
C TYR A 115 6.36 -25.29 1.03
N SER A 116 6.38 -25.63 2.32
CA SER A 116 7.38 -26.54 2.90
C SER A 116 7.34 -27.94 2.29
N ALA A 117 6.14 -28.48 2.03
CA ALA A 117 5.99 -29.78 1.38
C ALA A 117 6.59 -29.80 -0.04
N ILE A 118 6.37 -28.74 -0.84
CA ILE A 118 6.97 -28.62 -2.18
C ILE A 118 8.49 -28.55 -2.08
N LEU A 119 9.03 -27.75 -1.15
CA LEU A 119 10.48 -27.67 -0.97
C LEU A 119 11.10 -29.02 -0.63
N GLN A 120 10.47 -29.79 0.26
CA GLN A 120 10.94 -31.12 0.66
C GLN A 120 10.83 -32.11 -0.50
N GLN A 121 9.68 -32.20 -1.16
CA GLN A 121 9.43 -33.14 -2.25
C GLN A 121 10.38 -32.92 -3.43
N MET A 122 10.74 -31.66 -3.70
CA MET A 122 11.62 -31.30 -4.81
C MET A 122 13.08 -31.15 -4.39
N HIS A 123 13.44 -31.45 -3.13
CA HIS A 123 14.78 -31.27 -2.58
C HIS A 123 15.37 -29.86 -2.81
N LEU A 124 14.53 -28.83 -2.68
CA LEU A 124 14.90 -27.43 -2.92
C LEU A 124 15.45 -26.78 -1.65
N THR A 125 16.47 -25.93 -1.82
CA THR A 125 17.17 -25.26 -0.73
C THR A 125 16.65 -23.84 -0.42
N ALA A 126 15.52 -23.45 -1.03
CA ALA A 126 14.93 -22.14 -0.77
C ALA A 126 14.46 -22.04 0.70
N LYS A 127 14.51 -20.82 1.26
CA LYS A 127 14.09 -20.58 2.65
C LYS A 127 12.60 -20.87 2.82
N ALA A 128 12.24 -21.56 3.91
CA ALA A 128 10.85 -21.84 4.26
C ALA A 128 10.11 -20.56 4.70
N LEU A 129 8.79 -20.53 4.48
CA LEU A 129 7.94 -19.49 5.07
C LEU A 129 7.86 -19.69 6.59
N PRO A 130 7.85 -18.62 7.40
CA PRO A 130 7.73 -18.74 8.85
C PRO A 130 6.35 -19.27 9.22
N GLU A 131 6.29 -20.26 10.12
CA GLU A 131 5.03 -20.89 10.56
C GLU A 131 4.11 -19.91 11.30
N THR A 132 4.70 -19.02 12.10
CA THR A 132 3.98 -18.02 12.87
C THR A 132 4.37 -16.61 12.45
N VAL A 133 3.37 -15.76 12.21
CA VAL A 133 3.58 -14.36 11.84
C VAL A 133 2.54 -13.46 12.53
N LYS A 134 2.96 -12.24 12.84
CA LYS A 134 2.05 -11.23 13.40
C LYS A 134 1.10 -10.72 12.31
N PRO A 135 -0.15 -10.34 12.65
CA PRO A 135 -1.03 -9.67 11.71
C PRO A 135 -0.43 -8.38 11.15
N GLY A 136 -0.77 -8.04 9.91
CA GLY A 136 -0.31 -6.86 9.20
C GLY A 136 0.67 -7.17 8.08
N ILE A 137 1.40 -6.15 7.63
CA ILE A 137 2.34 -6.22 6.52
C ILE A 137 3.76 -6.38 7.06
N HIS A 138 4.41 -7.51 6.79
CA HIS A 138 5.75 -7.83 7.30
C HIS A 138 6.57 -8.63 6.28
N ASP A 139 7.89 -8.60 6.42
CA ASP A 139 8.78 -9.47 5.63
C ASP A 139 8.69 -10.90 6.19
N LEU A 140 8.33 -11.85 5.32
CA LEU A 140 8.23 -13.28 5.61
C LEU A 140 9.57 -13.97 5.36
N ILE A 141 10.22 -13.59 4.26
CA ILE A 141 11.55 -14.05 3.87
C ILE A 141 12.35 -12.84 3.44
N LYS A 142 13.61 -12.78 3.86
CA LYS A 142 14.57 -11.77 3.42
C LYS A 142 15.92 -12.44 3.14
N THR A 143 16.43 -12.24 1.93
CA THR A 143 17.77 -12.64 1.47
C THR A 143 18.39 -11.48 0.69
N ASP A 144 19.63 -11.62 0.25
CA ASP A 144 20.28 -10.62 -0.62
C ASP A 144 19.70 -10.62 -2.05
N SER A 145 19.07 -11.73 -2.44
CA SER A 145 18.49 -11.95 -3.78
C SER A 145 17.04 -11.47 -3.87
N TYR A 146 16.25 -11.60 -2.80
CA TYR A 146 14.86 -11.16 -2.77
C TYR A 146 14.32 -11.00 -1.34
N THR A 147 13.17 -10.33 -1.23
CA THR A 147 12.33 -10.33 -0.03
C THR A 147 10.91 -10.75 -0.43
N ILE A 148 10.30 -11.64 0.34
CA ILE A 148 8.85 -11.90 0.29
C ILE A 148 8.21 -11.14 1.43
N ARG A 149 7.39 -10.14 1.09
CA ARG A 149 6.58 -9.39 2.05
C ARG A 149 5.13 -9.84 1.95
N GLY A 150 4.49 -10.12 3.07
CA GLY A 150 3.08 -10.57 3.12
C GLY A 150 2.20 -9.65 3.94
N ASN A 151 0.92 -9.56 3.58
CA ASN A 151 -0.13 -8.97 4.41
C ASN A 151 -0.98 -10.09 5.01
N ILE A 152 -0.81 -10.37 6.31
CA ILE A 152 -1.53 -11.46 7.00
C ILE A 152 -2.61 -10.88 7.90
N GLN A 153 -3.85 -11.34 7.76
CA GLN A 153 -4.97 -10.93 8.59
C GLN A 153 -5.90 -12.12 8.84
N ASN A 154 -6.25 -12.40 10.10
CA ASN A 154 -7.17 -13.48 10.48
C ASN A 154 -6.81 -14.84 9.84
N ASP A 155 -5.54 -15.25 9.97
CA ASP A 155 -4.94 -16.44 9.31
C ASP A 155 -5.06 -16.42 7.77
N GLN A 156 -5.30 -15.28 7.13
CA GLN A 156 -5.33 -15.20 5.67
C GLN A 156 -4.17 -14.39 5.13
N LEU A 157 -3.48 -14.94 4.13
CA LEU A 157 -2.57 -14.17 3.31
C LEU A 157 -3.39 -13.33 2.33
N ILE A 158 -3.56 -12.05 2.61
CA ILE A 158 -4.36 -11.13 1.79
C ILE A 158 -3.68 -10.86 0.44
N GLY A 159 -2.35 -10.79 0.45
CA GLY A 159 -1.52 -10.57 -0.74
C GLY A 159 -0.05 -10.63 -0.35
N ALA A 160 0.81 -10.79 -1.35
CA ALA A 160 2.25 -10.83 -1.15
C ALA A 160 2.96 -9.90 -2.13
N THR A 161 4.23 -9.61 -1.86
CA THR A 161 5.10 -8.85 -2.77
C THR A 161 6.49 -9.45 -2.75
N PHE A 162 6.99 -9.81 -3.92
CA PHE A 162 8.41 -10.05 -4.10
C PHE A 162 9.11 -8.73 -4.38
N ILE A 163 10.15 -8.45 -3.62
CA ILE A 163 11.01 -7.28 -3.76
C ILE A 163 12.38 -7.79 -4.18
N ILE A 164 12.81 -7.47 -5.39
CA ILE A 164 14.02 -8.04 -6.00
C ILE A 164 14.98 -6.92 -6.38
N PRO A 165 16.19 -6.85 -5.81
CA PRO A 165 17.21 -5.93 -6.27
C PRO A 165 17.56 -6.19 -7.75
N THR A 166 17.65 -5.16 -8.57
CA THR A 166 17.97 -5.33 -10.01
C THR A 166 19.34 -5.96 -10.24
N LYS A 167 20.26 -5.82 -9.28
CA LYS A 167 21.55 -6.53 -9.26
C LYS A 167 21.40 -8.06 -9.17
N ALA A 168 20.41 -8.55 -8.41
CA ALA A 168 20.16 -9.98 -8.23
C ALA A 168 19.69 -10.63 -9.53
N LEU A 169 18.90 -9.92 -10.34
CA LEU A 169 18.44 -10.41 -11.65
C LEU A 169 19.57 -10.61 -12.67
N LYS A 170 20.73 -9.98 -12.47
CA LYS A 170 21.91 -10.09 -13.35
C LYS A 170 22.88 -11.19 -12.90
N GLN A 171 22.79 -11.63 -11.64
CA GLN A 171 23.64 -12.67 -11.10
C GLN A 171 22.94 -14.02 -11.23
N LYS A 172 23.58 -14.97 -11.92
CA LYS A 172 22.98 -16.28 -12.23
C LYS A 172 22.47 -17.02 -10.99
N SER A 173 23.27 -17.07 -9.92
CA SER A 173 22.89 -17.73 -8.67
C SER A 173 21.70 -17.06 -7.98
N ALA A 174 21.73 -15.73 -7.85
CA ALA A 174 20.64 -14.96 -7.24
C ALA A 174 19.34 -15.04 -8.08
N GLN A 175 19.46 -15.04 -9.41
CA GLN A 175 18.33 -15.25 -10.31
C GLN A 175 17.73 -16.65 -10.18
N GLN A 176 18.56 -17.69 -10.02
CA GLN A 176 18.11 -19.06 -9.77
C GLN A 176 17.42 -19.20 -8.40
N GLU A 177 17.99 -18.59 -7.36
CA GLU A 177 17.43 -18.56 -6.01
C GLU A 177 16.04 -17.90 -6.01
N PHE A 178 15.94 -16.71 -6.61
CA PHE A 178 14.67 -16.01 -6.79
C PHE A 178 13.68 -16.84 -7.63
N GLY A 179 14.10 -17.35 -8.79
CA GLY A 179 13.21 -18.09 -9.69
C GLY A 179 12.63 -19.36 -9.05
N THR A 180 13.44 -20.04 -8.24
CA THR A 180 12.99 -21.20 -7.45
C THR A 180 11.95 -20.78 -6.42
N ALA A 181 12.27 -19.79 -5.56
CA ALA A 181 11.35 -19.31 -4.53
C ALA A 181 10.04 -18.77 -5.14
N PHE A 182 10.13 -18.06 -6.27
CA PHE A 182 8.99 -17.51 -6.98
C PHE A 182 8.07 -18.60 -7.56
N SER A 183 8.65 -19.63 -8.19
CA SER A 183 7.88 -20.73 -8.79
C SER A 183 7.18 -21.54 -7.70
N VAL A 184 7.88 -21.87 -6.61
CA VAL A 184 7.30 -22.58 -5.46
C VAL A 184 6.18 -21.76 -4.81
N PHE A 185 6.41 -20.47 -4.55
CA PHE A 185 5.39 -19.59 -3.97
C PHE A 185 4.15 -19.48 -4.88
N SER A 186 4.36 -19.32 -6.19
CA SER A 186 3.28 -19.24 -7.18
C SER A 186 2.43 -20.51 -7.21
N SER A 187 3.06 -21.68 -7.23
CA SER A 187 2.38 -22.97 -7.14
C SER A 187 1.63 -23.13 -5.82
N THR A 188 2.20 -22.65 -4.72
CA THR A 188 1.59 -22.68 -3.38
C THR A 188 0.26 -21.90 -3.35
N VAL A 189 0.21 -20.73 -4.01
CA VAL A 189 -1.01 -19.90 -4.09
C VAL A 189 -1.98 -20.32 -5.23
N GLY A 190 -1.69 -21.45 -5.89
CA GLY A 190 -2.56 -22.10 -6.87
C GLY A 190 -2.35 -21.64 -8.32
N ALA A 191 -1.30 -20.86 -8.61
CA ALA A 191 -0.92 -20.52 -9.98
C ALA A 191 -0.04 -21.61 -10.60
N ASP A 192 0.06 -21.61 -11.92
CA ASP A 192 1.13 -22.31 -12.66
C ASP A 192 2.44 -21.51 -12.54
N GLY A 193 3.28 -21.87 -11.57
CA GLY A 193 4.49 -21.11 -11.24
C GLY A 193 5.52 -21.06 -12.38
N GLU A 194 5.67 -22.16 -13.13
CA GLU A 194 6.62 -22.21 -14.25
C GLU A 194 6.17 -21.30 -15.40
N LYS A 195 4.88 -21.37 -15.77
CA LYS A 195 4.31 -20.52 -16.81
C LYS A 195 4.42 -19.04 -16.43
N VAL A 196 4.10 -18.69 -15.18
CA VAL A 196 4.21 -17.31 -14.72
C VAL A 196 5.66 -16.83 -14.73
N PHE A 197 6.62 -17.66 -14.30
CA PHE A 197 8.04 -17.28 -14.32
C PHE A 197 8.58 -17.11 -15.74
N LYS A 198 8.15 -17.97 -16.68
CA LYS A 198 8.50 -17.84 -18.10
C LYS A 198 7.98 -16.53 -18.70
N GLU A 199 6.73 -16.16 -18.42
CA GLU A 199 6.14 -14.90 -18.87
C GLU A 199 6.84 -13.69 -18.22
N PHE A 200 7.15 -13.76 -16.93
CA PHE A 200 7.95 -12.75 -16.24
C PHE A 200 9.30 -12.53 -16.93
N ASN A 201 10.05 -13.61 -17.22
CA ASN A 201 11.34 -13.52 -17.91
C ASN A 201 11.21 -12.95 -19.33
N LYS A 202 10.14 -13.27 -20.05
CA LYS A 202 9.86 -12.71 -21.38
C LYS A 202 9.64 -11.20 -21.29
N GLN A 203 8.84 -10.74 -20.33
CA GLN A 203 8.53 -9.32 -20.19
C GLN A 203 9.73 -8.51 -19.67
N THR A 204 10.56 -9.07 -18.79
CA THR A 204 11.74 -8.37 -18.27
C THR A 204 12.87 -8.25 -19.29
N LYS A 205 13.04 -9.22 -20.19
CA LYS A 205 14.00 -9.14 -21.30
C LYS A 205 13.67 -8.06 -22.32
N ASN A 206 12.37 -7.81 -22.56
CA ASN A 206 11.88 -6.86 -23.55
C ASN A 206 11.58 -5.48 -22.95
N GLN A 207 11.94 -5.25 -21.69
CA GLN A 207 11.65 -4.00 -20.99
C GLN A 207 12.53 -2.87 -21.52
N SER A 208 11.91 -1.76 -21.92
CA SER A 208 12.62 -0.59 -22.42
C SER A 208 13.18 0.25 -21.28
N LYS A 209 14.29 0.97 -21.54
CA LYS A 209 14.89 1.90 -20.58
C LYS A 209 13.84 2.95 -20.17
N GLY A 210 13.41 2.92 -18.90
CA GLY A 210 12.45 3.87 -18.33
C GLY A 210 11.03 3.33 -18.14
N GLN A 211 10.71 2.12 -18.60
CA GLN A 211 9.40 1.52 -18.37
C GLN A 211 9.22 1.14 -16.89
N THR A 212 8.24 1.75 -16.22
CA THR A 212 7.99 1.58 -14.78
C THR A 212 7.02 0.46 -14.44
N THR A 213 6.28 -0.06 -15.43
CA THR A 213 5.32 -1.16 -15.27
C THR A 213 5.26 -2.02 -16.53
N VAL A 214 4.91 -3.30 -16.36
CA VAL A 214 4.65 -4.23 -17.48
C VAL A 214 3.24 -4.80 -17.39
N LYS A 215 2.84 -5.60 -18.38
CA LYS A 215 1.51 -6.19 -18.42
C LYS A 215 1.32 -7.16 -17.25
N GLU A 216 0.16 -7.08 -16.59
CA GLU A 216 -0.19 -8.03 -15.54
C GLU A 216 -0.15 -9.47 -16.07
N ILE A 217 0.51 -10.34 -15.33
CA ILE A 217 0.49 -11.78 -15.57
C ILE A 217 -0.63 -12.38 -14.72
N SER A 218 -1.38 -13.33 -15.26
CA SER A 218 -2.47 -13.99 -14.55
C SER A 218 -2.43 -15.50 -14.73
N SER A 219 -2.70 -16.25 -13.67
CA SER A 219 -2.75 -17.71 -13.69
C SER A 219 -3.70 -18.21 -12.59
N ASN A 220 -4.75 -18.96 -12.95
CA ASN A 220 -5.74 -19.53 -12.02
C ASN A 220 -6.33 -18.50 -11.03
N GLY A 221 -6.65 -17.31 -11.53
CA GLY A 221 -7.17 -16.20 -10.73
C GLY A 221 -6.16 -15.58 -9.76
N VAL A 222 -4.87 -15.88 -9.89
CA VAL A 222 -3.78 -15.17 -9.21
C VAL A 222 -3.20 -14.13 -10.18
N HIS A 223 -3.07 -12.90 -9.72
CA HIS A 223 -2.64 -11.73 -10.49
C HIS A 223 -1.26 -11.27 -10.02
N TYR A 224 -0.38 -10.98 -10.97
CA TYR A 224 0.99 -10.56 -10.77
C TYR A 224 1.20 -9.20 -11.44
N ASN A 225 1.20 -8.13 -10.63
CA ASN A 225 1.45 -6.78 -11.10
C ASN A 225 2.91 -6.41 -10.80
N ILE A 226 3.65 -5.97 -11.83
CA ILE A 226 5.08 -5.75 -11.74
C ILE A 226 5.39 -4.27 -11.94
N GLY A 227 6.06 -3.68 -10.95
CA GLY A 227 6.59 -2.33 -10.98
C GLY A 227 8.12 -2.32 -10.92
N PHE A 228 8.74 -1.42 -11.66
CA PHE A 228 10.20 -1.26 -11.74
C PHE A 228 10.62 0.10 -11.17
N SER A 229 11.67 0.09 -10.36
CA SER A 229 12.50 1.25 -10.05
C SER A 229 13.91 1.06 -10.63
N THR A 230 14.78 2.05 -10.46
CA THR A 230 16.17 1.98 -10.92
C THR A 230 16.97 0.86 -10.23
N THR A 231 16.62 0.51 -9.00
CA THR A 231 17.38 -0.44 -8.17
C THR A 231 16.58 -1.67 -7.75
N THR A 232 15.26 -1.64 -7.89
CA THR A 232 14.38 -2.66 -7.31
C THR A 232 13.19 -2.96 -8.22
N LEU A 233 12.87 -4.24 -8.36
CA LEU A 233 11.63 -4.73 -8.96
C LEU A 233 10.66 -5.12 -7.84
N TYR A 234 9.41 -4.70 -7.97
CA TYR A 234 8.31 -5.05 -7.07
C TYR A 234 7.29 -5.88 -7.84
N MET A 235 7.01 -7.09 -7.38
CA MET A 235 5.98 -7.94 -7.96
C MET A 235 4.89 -8.21 -6.93
N TYR A 236 3.74 -7.58 -7.11
CA TYR A 236 2.57 -7.72 -6.26
C TYR A 236 1.75 -8.94 -6.68
N ILE A 237 1.46 -9.83 -5.74
CA ILE A 237 0.72 -11.07 -5.96
C ILE A 237 -0.60 -10.99 -5.19
N THR A 238 -1.72 -11.08 -5.91
CA THR A 238 -3.09 -10.93 -5.37
C THR A 238 -4.07 -11.89 -6.05
N LYS A 239 -5.30 -11.99 -5.55
CA LYS A 239 -6.40 -12.83 -6.08
C LYS A 239 -7.54 -11.99 -6.64
#